data_AF-C6BNT0-F1
#
_entry.id   AF-C6BNT0-F1
#
_cell.length_a   1.000
_cell.length_b   1.000
_cell.length_c   1.000
_cell.angle_alpha   90.00
_cell.angle_beta   90.00
_cell.angle_gamma   90.00
#
_symmetry.space_group_name_H-M   'P 1'
#
loop_
_entity.id
_entity.type
_entity.pdbx_description
1 polymer ?
#
loop_
_entity_poly.entity_id
_entity_poly.type
_entity_poly.pdbx_seq_one_letter_code
_entity_poly.pdbx_strand_id
1 'polypeptide(L)'
;MKRALLLVLTLTTATLSACGGGDDTPMAMASTASTAQFPQNADMWAGLGGDASAPAAISKVVDDAVSGLLADPKEAPYFANIGKPGHDTVGRLKACLNLQFKALFGGPFSYPGQVAADGTTVMCDDMATAHSDVGIPGCVFDQFITDAAAVMKTDGVPDGYISRVAPVLTGLKSTIVSTMPQYLGPNTAQNCK
;
A
#
# COMPACT_ATOMS: atom_id res chain seq x y z
N MET A 1 60.84 37.02 15.51
CA MET A 1 60.68 37.42 14.10
C MET A 1 59.96 36.28 13.36
N LYS A 2 58.91 36.60 12.58
CA LYS A 2 58.33 35.92 11.38
C LYS A 2 57.99 34.41 11.47
N ARG A 3 56.71 34.00 11.55
CA ARG A 3 55.62 33.89 10.53
C ARG A 3 55.72 32.69 9.56
N ALA A 4 54.67 31.84 9.64
CA ALA A 4 53.87 31.20 8.57
C ALA A 4 54.47 30.08 7.69
N LEU A 5 53.71 28.99 7.50
CA LEU A 5 52.99 28.70 6.23
C LEU A 5 52.03 27.48 6.35
N LEU A 6 50.81 27.64 5.83
CA LEU A 6 49.89 26.56 5.43
C LEU A 6 50.35 25.94 4.11
N LEU A 7 50.04 24.66 3.87
CA LEU A 7 49.82 24.16 2.50
C LEU A 7 48.65 23.16 2.44
N VAL A 8 47.66 23.52 1.63
CA VAL A 8 46.48 22.75 1.23
C VAL A 8 46.88 21.88 0.04
N LEU A 9 46.44 20.61 0.00
CA LEU A 9 46.58 19.75 -1.18
C LEU A 9 45.19 19.28 -1.63
N THR A 10 44.68 19.89 -2.70
CA THR A 10 43.52 19.43 -3.47
C THR A 10 43.99 18.43 -4.52
N LEU A 11 43.44 17.21 -4.52
CA LEU A 11 43.61 16.24 -5.60
C LEU A 11 42.32 16.17 -6.43
N THR A 12 42.34 16.77 -7.61
CA THR A 12 41.43 16.48 -8.72
C THR A 12 42.02 15.35 -9.55
N THR A 13 41.36 14.20 -9.60
CA THR A 13 41.68 13.11 -10.54
C THR A 13 40.59 13.02 -11.60
N ALA A 14 40.96 13.36 -12.83
CA ALA A 14 40.23 13.02 -14.04
C ALA A 14 40.36 11.51 -14.31
N THR A 15 39.27 10.84 -14.67
CA THR A 15 39.31 9.46 -15.18
C THR A 15 38.84 9.42 -16.62
N LEU A 16 39.77 9.02 -17.49
CA LEU A 16 39.57 8.70 -18.89
C LEU A 16 38.72 7.43 -19.05
N SER A 17 37.93 7.41 -20.13
CA SER A 17 37.21 6.24 -20.63
C SER A 17 38.17 5.32 -21.39
N ALA A 18 38.18 4.03 -21.07
CA ALA A 18 38.81 2.98 -21.89
C ALA A 18 38.05 1.65 -21.72
N CYS A 19 37.65 1.07 -22.85
CA CYS A 19 37.05 -0.26 -22.96
C CYS A 19 38.10 -1.36 -22.83
N GLY A 20 37.71 -2.48 -22.22
CA GLY A 20 38.21 -3.81 -22.58
C GLY A 20 38.93 -4.57 -21.48
N GLY A 21 38.51 -5.83 -21.30
CA GLY A 21 39.25 -6.88 -20.58
C GLY A 21 38.74 -7.10 -19.17
N GLY A 22 38.19 -8.30 -18.94
CA GLY A 22 37.48 -8.65 -17.71
C GLY A 22 38.39 -8.83 -16.51
N ASP A 23 37.79 -8.61 -15.34
CA ASP A 23 38.28 -9.07 -14.03
C ASP A 23 37.07 -9.22 -13.09
N ASP A 24 37.13 -10.28 -12.28
CA ASP A 24 36.17 -10.68 -11.25
C ASP A 24 35.81 -9.51 -10.34
N THR A 25 34.75 -8.80 -10.72
CA THR A 25 34.12 -7.80 -9.87
C THR A 25 33.27 -8.58 -8.88
N PRO A 26 33.46 -8.46 -7.55
CA PRO A 26 32.44 -8.94 -6.65
C PRO A 26 31.18 -8.17 -7.01
N MET A 27 30.18 -8.88 -7.55
CA MET A 27 28.86 -8.34 -7.76
C MET A 27 28.37 -7.92 -6.38
N ALA A 28 28.62 -6.66 -6.02
CA ALA A 28 27.82 -5.96 -5.05
C ALA A 28 26.41 -6.17 -5.56
N MET A 29 25.68 -7.07 -4.90
CA MET A 29 24.27 -7.28 -5.11
C MET A 29 23.67 -5.90 -5.08
N ALA A 30 23.35 -5.36 -6.27
CA ALA A 30 22.52 -4.20 -6.37
C ALA A 30 21.26 -4.62 -5.62
N SER A 31 21.14 -4.17 -4.38
CA SER A 31 19.92 -4.30 -3.63
C SER A 31 18.89 -3.69 -4.56
N THR A 32 18.04 -4.52 -5.14
CA THR A 32 16.86 -4.06 -5.86
C THR A 32 15.99 -3.46 -4.78
N ALA A 33 16.36 -2.28 -4.31
CA ALA A 33 15.53 -1.44 -3.49
C ALA A 33 14.28 -1.25 -4.35
N SER A 34 13.23 -1.97 -3.98
CA SER A 34 11.92 -1.78 -4.56
C SER A 34 11.63 -0.31 -4.37
N THR A 35 11.58 0.43 -5.47
CA THR A 35 11.30 1.86 -5.44
C THR A 35 9.92 2.02 -4.81
N ALA A 36 9.86 2.72 -3.68
CA ALA A 36 8.59 3.03 -3.03
C ALA A 36 7.65 3.70 -4.03
N GLN A 37 6.40 3.23 -4.12
CA GLN A 37 5.40 3.81 -5.01
C GLN A 37 4.96 5.22 -4.59
N PHE A 38 4.99 5.49 -3.28
CA PHE A 38 4.68 6.80 -2.71
C PHE A 38 5.88 7.33 -1.93
N PRO A 39 7.00 7.69 -2.59
CA PRO A 39 8.22 8.14 -1.91
C PRO A 39 8.01 9.43 -1.11
N GLN A 40 7.03 10.27 -1.50
CA GLN A 40 6.63 11.45 -0.75
C GLN A 40 6.10 11.14 0.65
N ASN A 41 5.70 9.88 0.90
CA ASN A 41 5.13 9.42 2.16
C ASN A 41 6.15 8.73 3.08
N ALA A 42 7.44 8.71 2.73
CA ALA A 42 8.49 8.03 3.48
C ALA A 42 8.61 8.50 4.95
N ASP A 43 8.25 9.75 5.25
CA ASP A 43 8.20 10.27 6.62
C ASP A 43 7.12 9.61 7.47
N MET A 44 6.00 9.19 6.88
CA MET A 44 4.95 8.45 7.58
C MET A 44 5.42 7.04 7.91
N TRP A 45 6.08 6.35 6.97
CA TRP A 45 6.71 5.05 7.22
C TRP A 45 7.70 5.12 8.38
N ALA A 46 8.60 6.11 8.35
CA ALA A 46 9.56 6.34 9.42
C ALA A 46 8.87 6.65 10.75
N GLY A 47 7.82 7.49 10.74
CA GLY A 47 7.04 7.84 11.93
C GLY A 47 6.26 6.68 12.54
N LEU A 48 5.87 5.68 11.74
CA LEU A 48 5.30 4.41 12.19
C LEU A 48 6.37 3.41 12.69
N GLY A 49 7.64 3.83 12.77
CA GLY A 49 8.75 3.03 13.27
C GLY A 49 9.56 2.31 12.18
N GLY A 50 9.40 2.71 10.91
CA GLY A 50 10.14 2.17 9.77
C GLY A 50 9.98 0.66 9.60
N ASP A 51 10.95 0.00 8.98
CA ASP A 51 10.90 -1.43 8.68
C ASP A 51 10.75 -2.32 9.93
N ALA A 52 11.12 -1.81 11.11
CA ALA A 52 11.03 -2.53 12.36
C ALA A 52 9.61 -2.62 12.94
N SER A 53 8.74 -1.64 12.68
CA SER A 53 7.41 -1.57 13.32
C SER A 53 6.26 -1.17 12.40
N ALA A 54 6.52 -0.40 11.35
CA ALA A 54 5.49 0.00 10.40
C ALA A 54 4.77 -1.18 9.73
N PRO A 55 5.44 -2.31 9.36
CA PRO A 55 4.74 -3.47 8.81
C PRO A 55 3.69 -4.05 9.76
N ALA A 56 3.96 -4.10 11.07
CA ALA A 56 3.04 -4.63 12.06
C ALA A 56 1.88 -3.65 12.34
N ALA A 57 2.18 -2.35 12.44
CA ALA A 57 1.16 -1.32 12.60
C ALA A 57 0.16 -1.33 11.42
N ILE A 58 0.66 -1.44 10.19
CA ILE A 58 -0.18 -1.50 8.99
C ILE A 58 -0.94 -2.83 8.91
N SER A 59 -0.34 -3.95 9.28
CA SER A 59 -1.05 -5.23 9.33
C SER A 59 -2.24 -5.18 10.27
N LYS A 60 -2.08 -4.54 11.44
CA LYS A 60 -3.18 -4.36 12.39
C LYS A 60 -4.34 -3.55 11.77
N VAL A 61 -4.02 -2.42 11.14
CA VAL A 61 -5.02 -1.59 10.43
C VAL A 61 -5.77 -2.40 9.38
N VAL A 62 -5.05 -3.20 8.57
CA VAL A 62 -5.67 -4.04 7.55
C VAL A 62 -6.53 -5.14 8.17
N ASP A 63 -6.06 -5.79 9.24
CA ASP A 63 -6.82 -6.84 9.93
C ASP A 63 -8.12 -6.31 10.53
N ASP A 64 -8.08 -5.14 11.17
CA ASP A 64 -9.24 -4.51 11.79
C ASP A 64 -10.19 -3.91 10.74
N ALA A 65 -9.66 -3.36 9.63
CA ALA A 65 -10.48 -2.89 8.51
C ALA A 65 -11.22 -4.04 7.82
N VAL A 66 -10.55 -5.17 7.56
CA VAL A 66 -11.21 -6.36 6.99
C VAL A 66 -12.24 -6.92 7.96
N SER A 67 -11.96 -6.92 9.26
CA SER A 67 -12.94 -7.36 10.26
C SER A 67 -14.16 -6.45 10.31
N GLY A 68 -13.96 -5.13 10.21
CA GLY A 68 -15.03 -4.13 10.11
C GLY A 68 -15.88 -4.31 8.86
N LEU A 69 -15.27 -4.44 7.68
CA LEU A 69 -15.93 -4.70 6.40
C LEU A 69 -16.85 -5.93 6.45
N LEU A 70 -16.38 -7.01 7.08
CA LEU A 70 -17.16 -8.25 7.19
C LEU A 70 -18.26 -8.17 8.25
N ALA A 71 -18.23 -7.17 9.13
CA ALA A 71 -19.23 -6.93 10.16
C ALA A 71 -20.26 -5.85 9.76
N ASP A 72 -19.92 -4.93 8.86
CA ASP A 72 -20.83 -3.86 8.43
C ASP A 72 -21.95 -4.42 7.54
N PRO A 73 -23.24 -4.24 7.88
CA PRO A 73 -24.36 -4.80 7.13
C PRO A 73 -24.53 -4.22 5.70
N LYS A 74 -23.93 -3.06 5.40
CA LYS A 74 -23.89 -2.45 4.06
C LYS A 74 -22.75 -3.02 3.20
N GLU A 75 -21.65 -3.46 3.81
CA GLU A 75 -20.44 -3.87 3.10
C GLU A 75 -20.28 -5.40 3.04
N ALA A 76 -20.57 -6.09 4.14
CA ALA A 76 -20.47 -7.54 4.25
C ALA A 76 -21.17 -8.33 3.12
N PRO A 77 -22.33 -7.92 2.58
CA PRO A 77 -22.96 -8.60 1.45
C PRO A 77 -22.07 -8.73 0.20
N TYR A 78 -21.15 -7.79 -0.05
CA TYR A 78 -20.23 -7.83 -1.19
C TYR A 78 -19.10 -8.84 -1.02
N PHE A 79 -18.87 -9.31 0.21
CA PHE A 79 -17.89 -10.33 0.54
C PHE A 79 -18.52 -11.73 0.72
N ALA A 80 -19.81 -11.90 0.45
CA ALA A 80 -20.54 -13.16 0.75
C ALA A 80 -19.98 -14.42 0.05
N ASN A 81 -19.16 -14.25 -0.98
CA ASN A 81 -18.50 -15.36 -1.70
C ASN A 81 -17.02 -15.53 -1.36
N ILE A 82 -16.43 -14.68 -0.52
CA ILE A 82 -15.03 -14.82 -0.12
C ILE A 82 -14.81 -16.20 0.56
N GLY A 83 -13.74 -16.88 0.18
CA GLY A 83 -13.40 -18.22 0.64
C GLY A 83 -14.17 -19.36 -0.05
N LYS A 84 -15.10 -19.08 -0.97
CA LYS A 84 -15.78 -20.12 -1.76
C LYS A 84 -14.92 -20.55 -2.96
N PRO A 85 -15.07 -21.79 -3.47
CA PRO A 85 -14.36 -22.23 -4.67
C PRO A 85 -14.57 -21.28 -5.85
N GLY A 86 -13.47 -20.88 -6.51
CA GLY A 86 -13.50 -19.93 -7.63
C GLY A 86 -13.54 -18.46 -7.23
N HIS A 87 -13.51 -18.14 -5.93
CA HIS A 87 -13.46 -16.78 -5.40
C HIS A 87 -12.18 -16.54 -4.59
N ASP A 88 -11.90 -15.28 -4.31
CA ASP A 88 -10.75 -14.87 -3.48
C ASP A 88 -10.84 -15.46 -2.06
N THR A 89 -9.71 -15.56 -1.37
CA THR A 89 -9.62 -15.96 0.03
C THR A 89 -9.42 -14.74 0.93
N VAL A 90 -9.77 -14.87 2.22
CA VAL A 90 -9.48 -13.82 3.20
C VAL A 90 -7.96 -13.61 3.35
N GLY A 91 -7.17 -14.68 3.22
CA GLY A 91 -5.71 -14.63 3.30
C GLY A 91 -5.10 -13.79 2.18
N ARG A 92 -5.47 -14.05 0.92
CA ARG A 92 -5.01 -13.29 -0.24
C ARG A 92 -5.52 -11.84 -0.21
N LEU A 93 -6.78 -11.61 0.15
CA LEU A 93 -7.32 -10.26 0.35
C LEU A 93 -6.45 -9.44 1.32
N LYS A 94 -6.21 -9.99 2.52
CA LYS A 94 -5.38 -9.32 3.54
C LYS A 94 -3.94 -9.12 3.10
N ALA A 95 -3.34 -10.08 2.40
CA ALA A 95 -1.98 -9.96 1.89
C ALA A 95 -1.84 -8.82 0.87
N CYS A 96 -2.80 -8.70 -0.05
CA CYS A 96 -2.81 -7.64 -1.06
C CYS A 96 -3.12 -6.26 -0.47
N LEU A 97 -4.07 -6.16 0.47
CA LEU A 97 -4.32 -4.92 1.20
C LEU A 97 -3.10 -4.50 2.03
N ASN A 98 -2.39 -5.45 2.65
CA ASN A 98 -1.13 -5.18 3.35
C ASN A 98 -0.09 -4.57 2.41
N LEU A 99 0.10 -5.14 1.22
CA LEU A 99 1.04 -4.59 0.22
C LEU A 99 0.63 -3.17 -0.19
N GLN A 100 -0.67 -2.96 -0.49
CA GLN A 100 -1.20 -1.67 -0.89
C GLN A 100 -1.00 -0.60 0.20
N PHE A 101 -1.35 -0.91 1.44
CA PHE A 101 -1.19 0.05 2.54
C PHE A 101 0.27 0.28 2.91
N LYS A 102 1.15 -0.73 2.85
CA LYS A 102 2.59 -0.53 3.04
C LYS A 102 3.18 0.42 2.01
N ALA A 103 2.81 0.25 0.73
CA ALA A 103 3.20 1.18 -0.32
C ALA A 103 2.63 2.59 -0.07
N LEU A 104 1.33 2.70 0.23
CA LEU A 104 0.63 3.95 0.49
C LEU A 104 1.26 4.77 1.63
N PHE A 105 1.66 4.11 2.71
CA PHE A 105 2.32 4.75 3.85
C PHE A 105 3.81 5.03 3.64
N GLY A 106 4.33 4.83 2.42
CA GLY A 106 5.69 5.19 2.03
C GLY A 106 6.76 4.14 2.30
N GLY A 107 6.36 2.90 2.60
CA GLY A 107 7.30 1.78 2.68
C GLY A 107 7.92 1.45 1.32
N PRO A 108 9.01 0.66 1.30
CA PRO A 108 9.75 0.28 0.09
C PRO A 108 9.01 -0.80 -0.70
N PHE A 109 7.77 -0.52 -1.09
CA PHE A 109 6.86 -1.43 -1.76
C PHE A 109 6.12 -0.72 -2.89
N SER A 110 5.66 -1.53 -3.84
CA SER A 110 4.76 -1.10 -4.91
C SER A 110 3.59 -2.06 -5.02
N TYR A 111 2.40 -1.49 -5.19
CA TYR A 111 1.16 -2.19 -5.44
C TYR A 111 0.60 -1.76 -6.81
N PRO A 112 0.16 -2.71 -7.66
CA PRO A 112 0.14 -4.16 -7.43
C PRO A 112 1.53 -4.80 -7.42
N GLY A 113 1.63 -6.00 -6.85
CA GLY A 113 2.88 -6.75 -6.73
C GLY A 113 2.67 -8.15 -6.18
N GLN A 114 3.75 -8.91 -6.06
CA GLN A 114 3.72 -10.28 -5.54
C GLN A 114 3.64 -10.30 -4.01
N VAL A 115 2.81 -11.19 -3.48
CA VAL A 115 2.67 -11.45 -2.04
C VAL A 115 2.65 -12.94 -1.76
N ALA A 116 3.04 -13.33 -0.54
CA ALA A 116 2.80 -14.67 -0.03
C ALA A 116 1.41 -14.74 0.60
N ALA A 117 0.57 -15.66 0.15
CA ALA A 117 -0.76 -15.92 0.69
C ALA A 117 -1.10 -17.40 0.57
N ASP A 118 -1.73 -17.97 1.59
CA ASP A 118 -2.23 -19.37 1.59
C ASP A 118 -1.19 -20.42 1.15
N GLY A 119 0.07 -20.21 1.54
CA GLY A 119 1.17 -21.13 1.22
C GLY A 119 1.74 -21.03 -0.20
N THR A 120 1.34 -20.02 -0.98
CA THR A 120 1.84 -19.77 -2.34
C THR A 120 2.20 -18.30 -2.54
N THR A 121 2.92 -18.01 -3.63
CA THR A 121 3.17 -16.63 -4.08
C THR A 121 2.18 -16.28 -5.17
N VAL A 122 1.46 -15.18 -4.99
CA VAL A 122 0.42 -14.71 -5.91
C VAL A 122 0.67 -13.27 -6.31
N MET A 123 0.27 -12.91 -7.53
CA MET A 123 0.21 -11.52 -7.97
C MET A 123 -1.09 -10.90 -7.48
N CYS A 124 -1.01 -9.75 -6.82
CA CYS A 124 -2.19 -8.97 -6.51
C CYS A 124 -2.76 -8.33 -7.79
N ASP A 125 -4.07 -8.38 -7.95
CA ASP A 125 -4.77 -7.65 -9.00
C ASP A 125 -4.74 -6.15 -8.69
N ASP A 126 -4.84 -5.30 -9.71
CA ASP A 126 -5.06 -3.88 -9.53
C ASP A 126 -6.49 -3.57 -9.06
N MET A 127 -6.72 -2.33 -8.63
CA MET A 127 -8.02 -1.93 -8.09
C MET A 127 -9.16 -2.02 -9.13
N ALA A 128 -8.89 -1.89 -10.43
CA ALA A 128 -9.93 -2.00 -11.45
C ALA A 128 -10.32 -3.47 -11.63
N THR A 129 -9.33 -4.34 -11.80
CA THR A 129 -9.53 -5.78 -11.99
C THR A 129 -10.15 -6.43 -10.75
N ALA A 130 -9.68 -6.08 -9.55
CA ALA A 130 -10.22 -6.65 -8.31
C ALA A 130 -11.70 -6.31 -8.06
N HIS A 131 -12.22 -5.22 -8.65
CA HIS A 131 -13.58 -4.72 -8.40
C HIS A 131 -14.52 -4.80 -9.62
N SER A 132 -14.05 -5.29 -10.78
CA SER A 132 -14.80 -5.24 -12.05
C SER A 132 -16.18 -5.90 -11.98
N ASP A 133 -16.31 -6.98 -11.21
CA ASP A 133 -17.52 -7.80 -11.14
C ASP A 133 -18.24 -7.74 -9.78
N VAL A 134 -17.82 -6.82 -8.90
CA VAL A 134 -18.37 -6.72 -7.53
C VAL A 134 -19.65 -5.87 -7.49
N GLY A 135 -19.80 -4.90 -8.40
CA GLY A 135 -21.01 -4.08 -8.49
C GLY A 135 -21.16 -3.03 -7.38
N ILE A 136 -20.05 -2.54 -6.81
CA ILE A 136 -20.07 -1.64 -5.65
C ILE A 136 -20.72 -0.29 -6.01
N PRO A 137 -21.80 0.14 -5.30
CA PRO A 137 -22.38 1.47 -5.44
C PRO A 137 -21.56 2.53 -4.70
N GLY A 138 -21.68 3.79 -5.13
CA GLY A 138 -20.91 4.91 -4.56
C GLY A 138 -21.07 5.11 -3.05
N CYS A 139 -22.27 4.93 -2.52
CA CYS A 139 -22.58 4.97 -1.09
C CYS A 139 -21.84 3.92 -0.24
N VAL A 140 -21.64 2.71 -0.77
CA VAL A 140 -20.92 1.63 -0.07
C VAL A 140 -19.42 1.94 -0.08
N PHE A 141 -18.91 2.48 -1.19
CA PHE A 141 -17.54 3.01 -1.21
C PHE A 141 -17.34 4.14 -0.19
N ASP A 142 -18.30 5.08 -0.08
CA ASP A 142 -18.20 6.19 0.88
C ASP A 142 -18.28 5.71 2.34
N GLN A 143 -19.07 4.66 2.61
CA GLN A 143 -19.08 3.96 3.89
C GLN A 143 -17.69 3.38 4.19
N PHE A 144 -17.10 2.65 3.24
CA PHE A 144 -15.78 2.06 3.40
C PHE A 144 -14.70 3.10 3.71
N ILE A 145 -14.71 4.26 3.03
CA ILE A 145 -13.76 5.34 3.34
C ILE A 145 -13.94 5.85 4.77
N THR A 146 -15.19 5.96 5.24
CA THR A 146 -15.51 6.37 6.61
C THR A 146 -14.98 5.36 7.63
N ASP A 147 -15.23 4.07 7.40
CA ASP A 147 -14.84 3.01 8.31
C ASP A 147 -13.32 2.79 8.31
N ALA A 148 -12.67 2.85 7.15
CA ALA A 148 -11.22 2.80 7.04
C ALA A 148 -10.54 3.95 7.81
N ALA A 149 -11.09 5.17 7.74
CA ALA A 149 -10.59 6.30 8.52
C ALA A 149 -10.78 6.09 10.03
N ALA A 150 -11.93 5.55 10.44
CA ALA A 150 -12.22 5.24 11.84
C ALA A 150 -11.30 4.14 12.40
N VAL A 151 -11.02 3.09 11.62
CA VAL A 151 -10.07 2.02 11.98
C VAL A 151 -8.67 2.58 12.12
N MET A 152 -8.16 3.32 11.11
CA MET A 152 -6.83 3.94 11.20
C MET A 152 -6.68 4.79 12.47
N LYS A 153 -7.70 5.57 12.81
CA LYS A 153 -7.70 6.39 14.03
C LYS A 153 -7.69 5.54 15.31
N THR A 154 -8.52 4.50 15.36
CA THR A 154 -8.60 3.57 16.49
C THR A 154 -7.28 2.85 16.71
N ASP A 155 -6.57 2.56 15.63
CA ASP A 155 -5.27 1.88 15.63
C ASP A 155 -4.08 2.79 15.89
N GLY A 156 -4.34 4.08 16.16
CA GLY A 156 -3.32 5.05 16.52
C GLY A 156 -2.52 5.59 15.35
N VAL A 157 -3.01 5.46 14.11
CA VAL A 157 -2.44 6.19 12.98
C VAL A 157 -2.65 7.69 13.22
N PRO A 158 -1.59 8.52 13.18
CA PRO A 158 -1.73 9.96 13.38
C PRO A 158 -2.71 10.62 12.40
N ASP A 159 -3.56 11.53 12.87
CA ASP A 159 -4.55 12.26 12.03
C ASP A 159 -3.90 12.96 10.82
N GLY A 160 -2.68 13.46 10.98
CA GLY A 160 -1.90 14.05 9.88
C GLY A 160 -1.56 13.04 8.77
N TYR A 161 -1.36 11.77 9.11
CA TYR A 161 -1.09 10.71 8.14
C TYR A 161 -2.38 10.27 7.45
N ILE A 162 -3.46 10.10 8.22
CA ILE A 162 -4.81 9.82 7.70
C ILE A 162 -5.21 10.88 6.67
N SER A 163 -5.02 12.16 7.00
CA SER A 163 -5.32 13.29 6.11
C SER A 163 -4.52 13.28 4.82
N ARG A 164 -3.29 12.75 4.83
CA ARG A 164 -2.43 12.66 3.65
C ARG A 164 -2.78 11.49 2.73
N VAL A 165 -3.21 10.36 3.30
CA VAL A 165 -3.59 9.18 2.50
C VAL A 165 -5.04 9.24 2.01
N ALA A 166 -5.91 9.97 2.69
CA ALA A 166 -7.33 10.08 2.35
C ALA A 166 -7.59 10.49 0.87
N PRO A 167 -6.91 11.51 0.29
CA PRO A 167 -7.12 11.85 -1.11
C PRO A 167 -6.79 10.70 -2.08
N VAL A 168 -5.76 9.90 -1.78
CA VAL A 168 -5.40 8.73 -2.59
C VAL A 168 -6.50 7.68 -2.52
N LEU A 169 -6.99 7.36 -1.32
CA LEU A 169 -8.07 6.39 -1.13
C LEU A 169 -9.37 6.85 -1.79
N THR A 170 -9.79 8.11 -1.57
CA THR A 170 -11.00 8.65 -2.22
C THR A 170 -10.87 8.75 -3.74
N GLY A 171 -9.66 8.93 -4.25
CA GLY A 171 -9.37 8.96 -5.68
C GLY A 171 -9.64 7.63 -6.39
N LEU A 172 -9.68 6.51 -5.64
CA LEU A 172 -10.01 5.19 -6.19
C LEU A 172 -11.49 5.03 -6.58
N LYS A 173 -12.35 6.00 -6.22
CA LYS A 173 -13.80 5.91 -6.44
C LYS A 173 -14.17 5.61 -7.89
N SER A 174 -13.52 6.26 -8.86
CA SER A 174 -13.80 6.04 -10.28
C SER A 174 -13.34 4.67 -10.80
N THR A 175 -12.45 4.01 -10.08
CA THR A 175 -11.93 2.68 -10.42
C THR A 175 -12.75 1.57 -9.76
N ILE A 176 -13.32 1.83 -8.58
CA ILE A 176 -14.01 0.84 -7.75
C ILE A 176 -15.53 0.88 -7.92
N VAL A 177 -16.11 2.08 -8.06
CA VAL A 177 -17.57 2.22 -8.15
C VAL A 177 -18.06 1.76 -9.52
N SER A 178 -19.03 0.85 -9.51
CA SER A 178 -19.62 0.30 -10.72
C SER A 178 -20.55 1.31 -11.39
N THR A 179 -20.50 1.36 -12.72
CA THR A 179 -21.49 2.06 -13.54
C THR A 179 -22.83 1.31 -13.61
N MET A 180 -22.86 0.04 -13.19
CA MET A 180 -24.04 -0.80 -13.07
C MET A 180 -24.11 -1.36 -11.63
N PRO A 181 -24.41 -0.52 -10.63
CA PRO A 181 -24.33 -0.91 -9.23
C PRO A 181 -25.34 -2.02 -8.89
N GLN A 182 -24.87 -2.99 -8.10
CA GLN A 182 -25.69 -3.98 -7.43
C GLN A 182 -25.87 -3.55 -5.98
N TYR A 183 -27.11 -3.41 -5.52
CA TYR A 183 -27.40 -3.02 -4.14
C TYR A 183 -27.64 -4.27 -3.29
N LEU A 184 -26.55 -4.80 -2.74
CA LEU A 184 -26.56 -6.05 -1.98
C LEU A 184 -26.84 -5.77 -0.50
N GLY A 185 -27.67 -6.59 0.14
CA GLY A 185 -28.00 -6.46 1.57
C GLY A 185 -29.34 -5.78 1.88
N PRO A 186 -29.81 -5.89 3.12
CA PRO A 186 -31.07 -5.30 3.54
C PRO A 186 -30.95 -3.77 3.52
N ASN A 187 -31.77 -3.14 2.67
CA ASN A 187 -31.94 -1.69 2.56
C ASN A 187 -30.76 -0.93 1.93
N THR A 188 -29.75 -1.57 1.34
CA THR A 188 -28.63 -0.85 0.69
C THR A 188 -29.14 0.12 -0.37
N ALA A 189 -30.06 -0.30 -1.24
CA ALA A 189 -30.68 0.59 -2.23
C ALA A 189 -31.45 1.78 -1.62
N GLN A 190 -31.95 1.65 -0.39
CA GLN A 190 -32.64 2.73 0.33
C GLN A 190 -31.65 3.66 1.04
N ASN A 191 -30.58 3.10 1.60
CA ASN A 191 -29.49 3.82 2.26
C ASN A 191 -28.59 4.59 1.28
N CYS A 192 -28.67 4.26 0.00
CA CYS A 192 -27.93 4.88 -1.09
C CYS A 192 -28.72 5.94 -1.86
N LYS A 193 -29.93 6.29 -1.39
CA LYS A 193 -30.76 7.40 -1.87
C LYS A 193 -30.70 8.54 -0.87
#